data_AF-A0A8S0PUF9-F1
#
_entry.id   AF-A0A8S0PUF9-F1
#
_cell.length_a   1.000
_cell.length_b   1.000
_cell.length_c   1.000
_cell.angle_alpha   90.00
_cell.angle_beta   90.00
_cell.angle_gamma   90.00
#
_symmetry.space_group_name_H-M   'P 1'
#
loop_
_entity.id
_entity.type
_entity.pdbx_description
1 polymer ?
#
loop_
_entity_poly.entity_id
_entity_poly.type
_entity_poly.pdbx_seq_one_letter_code
_entity_poly.pdbx_strand_id
1 'polypeptide(L)'
;MSGISPYFPECLEFNLFVLEYVHISDTFENKNDACRDFIGSLNKSLAVWSTKLPVDARVAYSKMAEEICSLLLSDSSEGSSREAQLNCFDTMFRGPIPEDLRSCHLQDAVSVFTCYLLEEAQ
;
A
#
# COMPACT_ATOMS: atom_id res chain seq x y z
N MET A 1 12.48 13.58 -8.28
CA MET A 1 11.90 14.64 -7.42
C MET A 1 10.39 14.61 -7.64
N SER A 2 9.68 13.73 -6.92
CA SER A 2 8.22 13.62 -6.99
C SER A 2 7.59 14.73 -6.14
N GLY A 3 7.21 15.82 -6.81
CA GLY A 3 6.56 16.97 -6.17
C GLY A 3 5.12 16.65 -5.80
N ILE A 4 4.91 16.06 -4.64
CA ILE A 4 3.61 16.12 -3.97
C ILE A 4 3.43 17.57 -3.51
N SER A 5 2.36 18.23 -3.97
CA SER A 5 2.08 19.62 -3.59
C SER A 5 1.86 19.72 -2.07
N PRO A 6 2.62 20.56 -1.34
CA PRO A 6 2.55 20.63 0.13
C PRO A 6 1.26 21.27 0.68
N TYR A 7 0.33 21.65 -0.20
CA TYR A 7 -0.89 22.39 0.17
C TYR A 7 -2.13 21.51 0.38
N PHE A 8 -2.00 20.18 0.25
CA PHE A 8 -3.09 19.25 0.56
C PHE A 8 -2.98 18.78 2.02
N PRO A 9 -3.98 19.03 2.90
CA PRO A 9 -3.97 18.57 4.29
C PRO A 9 -3.67 17.07 4.44
N GLU A 10 -4.13 16.27 3.49
CA GLU A 10 -3.93 14.82 3.45
C GLU A 10 -2.47 14.42 3.19
N CYS A 11 -1.66 15.31 2.59
CA CYS A 11 -0.22 15.09 2.46
C CYS A 11 0.51 15.23 3.81
N LEU A 12 -0.03 16.05 4.73
CA LEU A 12 0.48 16.13 6.10
C LEU A 12 0.13 14.88 6.89
N GLU A 13 -1.10 14.38 6.77
CA GLU A 13 -1.51 13.10 7.36
C GLU A 13 -0.71 11.92 6.79
N PHE A 14 -0.38 11.93 5.50
CA PHE A 14 0.49 10.92 4.90
C PHE A 14 1.91 10.97 5.45
N ASN A 15 2.52 12.15 5.58
CA ASN A 15 3.85 12.26 6.17
C ASN A 15 3.85 11.82 7.64
N LEU A 16 2.80 12.16 8.40
CA LEU A 16 2.64 11.68 9.76
C LEU A 16 2.46 10.17 9.80
N PHE A 17 1.64 9.60 8.91
CA PHE A 17 1.48 8.15 8.77
C PHE A 17 2.81 7.48 8.43
N VAL A 18 3.62 8.00 7.51
CA VAL A 18 4.92 7.40 7.16
C VAL A 18 5.89 7.46 8.35
N LEU A 19 5.91 8.58 9.09
CA LEU A 19 6.71 8.70 10.31
C LEU A 19 6.22 7.74 11.41
N GLU A 20 4.91 7.59 11.57
CA GLU A 20 4.31 6.62 12.48
C GLU A 20 4.54 5.19 11.99
N TYR A 21 4.47 4.89 10.69
CA TYR A 21 4.70 3.56 10.09
C TYR A 21 6.11 3.05 10.37
N VAL A 22 7.10 3.94 10.27
CA VAL A 22 8.50 3.64 10.63
C VAL A 22 8.64 3.35 12.14
N HIS A 23 7.74 3.88 12.97
CA HIS A 23 7.70 3.66 14.42
C HIS A 23 6.66 2.61 14.87
N ILE A 24 5.76 2.19 13.99
CA ILE A 24 4.68 1.25 14.24
C ILE A 24 5.23 -0.16 14.04
N SER A 25 5.33 -0.83 15.18
CA SER A 25 5.14 -2.26 15.41
C SER A 25 6.13 -3.24 14.76
N ASP A 26 6.81 -4.00 15.62
CA ASP A 26 7.97 -4.87 15.33
C ASP A 26 7.72 -6.04 14.35
N THR A 27 6.51 -6.20 13.80
CA THR A 27 6.16 -7.34 12.92
C THR A 27 5.56 -6.90 11.59
N PHE A 28 5.74 -7.72 10.57
CA PHE A 28 5.23 -7.48 9.23
C PHE A 28 3.69 -7.41 9.18
N GLU A 29 3.01 -8.25 9.95
CA GLU A 29 1.55 -8.30 10.03
C GLU A 29 0.97 -6.98 10.56
N ASN A 30 1.56 -6.44 11.63
CA ASN A 30 1.11 -5.17 12.20
C ASN A 30 1.32 -4.00 11.22
N LYS A 31 2.40 -4.03 10.44
CA LYS A 31 2.64 -3.07 9.35
C LYS A 31 1.61 -3.22 8.23
N ASN A 32 1.29 -4.44 7.81
CA ASN A 32 0.24 -4.71 6.83
C ASN A 32 -1.13 -4.18 7.30
N ASP A 33 -1.45 -4.38 8.58
CA ASP A 33 -2.68 -3.89 9.20
C ASP A 33 -2.76 -2.36 9.18
N ALA A 34 -1.68 -1.67 9.57
CA ALA A 34 -1.60 -0.22 9.50
C ALA A 34 -1.74 0.31 8.06
N CYS A 35 -1.08 -0.32 7.09
CA CYS A 35 -1.24 -0.01 5.66
C CYS A 35 -2.69 -0.16 5.21
N ARG A 36 -3.36 -1.24 5.62
CA ARG A 36 -4.74 -1.52 5.26
C ARG A 36 -5.71 -0.48 5.80
N ASP A 37 -5.51 -0.04 7.04
CA ASP A 37 -6.33 0.99 7.67
C ASP A 37 -6.12 2.36 7.00
N PHE A 38 -4.87 2.70 6.67
CA PHE A 38 -4.56 3.92 5.96
C PHE A 38 -5.15 3.93 4.54
N ILE A 39 -4.96 2.86 3.77
CA ILE A 39 -5.57 2.69 2.45
C ILE A 39 -7.11 2.76 2.53
N GLY A 40 -7.69 2.13 3.55
CA GLY A 40 -9.13 2.23 3.82
C GLY A 40 -9.57 3.67 4.06
N SER A 41 -8.77 4.46 4.75
CA SER A 41 -9.03 5.89 5.02
C SER A 41 -8.88 6.74 3.76
N LEU A 42 -7.84 6.52 2.95
CA LEU A 42 -7.68 7.14 1.64
C LEU A 42 -8.90 6.90 0.74
N ASN A 43 -9.38 5.65 0.67
CA ASN A 43 -10.54 5.30 -0.13
C ASN A 43 -11.82 5.99 0.36
N LYS A 44 -12.03 6.07 1.68
CA LYS A 44 -13.15 6.81 2.26
C LYS A 44 -13.09 8.29 1.88
N SER A 45 -11.92 8.91 1.98
CA SER A 45 -11.71 10.31 1.59
C SER A 45 -11.96 10.52 0.09
N LEU A 46 -11.43 9.63 -0.76
CA LEU A 46 -11.71 9.66 -2.20
C LEU A 46 -13.21 9.49 -2.47
N ALA A 47 -13.93 8.60 -1.79
CA ALA A 47 -15.36 8.43 -2.04
C ALA A 47 -16.18 9.71 -1.74
N VAL A 48 -15.76 10.50 -0.75
CA VAL A 48 -16.42 11.77 -0.40
C VAL A 48 -16.08 12.90 -1.38
N TRP A 49 -14.83 12.95 -1.85
CA TRP A 49 -14.30 14.11 -2.56
C TRP A 49 -13.96 13.87 -4.03
N SER A 50 -13.95 12.64 -4.55
CA SER A 50 -13.40 12.24 -5.86
C SER A 50 -13.80 13.15 -7.04
N THR A 51 -15.09 13.47 -7.20
CA THR A 51 -15.60 14.34 -8.28
C THR A 51 -15.36 15.83 -8.04
N LYS A 52 -15.04 16.21 -6.79
CA LYS A 52 -14.75 17.58 -6.35
C LYS A 52 -13.24 17.87 -6.29
N LEU A 53 -12.42 16.83 -6.27
CA LEU A 53 -10.97 16.95 -6.22
C LEU A 53 -10.42 17.40 -7.59
N PRO A 54 -9.46 18.33 -7.61
CA PRO A 54 -8.62 18.55 -8.77
C PRO A 54 -7.93 17.26 -9.20
N VAL A 55 -7.56 17.15 -10.49
CA VAL A 55 -6.84 15.99 -11.03
C VAL A 55 -5.57 15.73 -10.22
N ASP A 56 -4.80 16.77 -9.92
CA ASP A 56 -3.53 16.68 -9.18
C ASP A 56 -3.71 16.08 -7.78
N ALA A 57 -4.84 16.35 -7.12
CA ALA A 57 -5.14 15.77 -5.82
C ALA A 57 -5.44 14.27 -5.95
N ARG A 58 -6.21 13.84 -6.95
CA ARG A 58 -6.43 12.40 -7.20
C ARG A 58 -5.12 11.68 -7.52
N VAL A 59 -4.23 12.32 -8.28
CA VAL A 59 -2.88 11.79 -8.57
C VAL A 59 -2.06 11.67 -7.29
N ALA A 60 -2.10 12.67 -6.40
CA ALA A 60 -1.42 12.60 -5.11
C ALA A 60 -1.92 11.41 -4.27
N TYR A 61 -3.24 11.17 -4.23
CA TYR A 61 -3.81 10.02 -3.52
C TYR A 61 -3.35 8.66 -4.10
N SER A 62 -3.32 8.52 -5.42
CA SER A 62 -2.75 7.33 -6.06
C SER A 62 -1.26 7.16 -5.76
N LYS A 63 -0.50 8.27 -5.73
CA LYS A 63 0.92 8.23 -5.38
C LYS A 63 1.15 7.85 -3.92
N MET A 64 0.33 8.36 -2.99
CA MET A 64 0.37 7.97 -1.58
C MET A 64 0.10 6.46 -1.40
N ALA A 65 -0.90 5.93 -2.10
CA ALA A 65 -1.18 4.49 -2.07
C ALA A 65 -0.01 3.65 -2.64
N GLU A 66 0.60 4.09 -3.75
CA GLU A 66 1.75 3.44 -4.37
C GLU A 66 2.96 3.39 -3.42
N GLU A 67 3.34 4.50 -2.80
CA GLU A 67 4.49 4.56 -1.90
C GLU A 67 4.30 3.63 -0.69
N ILE A 68 3.07 3.53 -0.16
CA ILE A 68 2.74 2.61 0.93
C ILE A 68 2.85 1.14 0.50
N CYS A 69 2.35 0.82 -0.70
CA CYS A 69 2.50 -0.52 -1.28
C CYS A 69 3.99 -0.89 -1.42
N SER A 70 4.81 0.04 -1.90
CA SER A 70 6.26 -0.15 -2.03
C SER A 70 6.97 -0.34 -0.69
N LEU A 71 6.58 0.43 0.34
CA LEU A 71 7.12 0.29 1.70
C LEU A 71 6.78 -1.09 2.26
N LEU A 72 5.53 -1.53 2.14
CA LEU A 72 5.09 -2.83 2.62
C LEU A 72 5.77 -3.99 1.89
N LEU A 73 5.92 -3.92 0.57
CA LEU A 73 6.62 -4.96 -0.19
C LEU A 73 8.10 -5.07 0.19
N SER A 74 8.76 -3.95 0.49
CA SER A 74 10.17 -3.94 0.90
C SER A 74 10.37 -4.72 2.20
N ASP A 75 9.45 -4.57 3.15
CA ASP A 75 9.48 -5.26 4.45
C ASP A 75 9.06 -6.75 4.36
N SER A 76 8.39 -7.16 3.27
CA SER A 76 7.87 -8.53 3.12
C SER A 76 8.95 -9.61 3.01
N SER A 77 10.18 -9.22 2.66
CA SER A 77 11.28 -10.15 2.41
C SER A 77 12.01 -10.65 3.68
N GLU A 78 11.82 -10.00 4.83
CA GLU A 78 12.58 -10.28 6.04
C GLU A 78 11.70 -10.93 7.13
N GLY A 79 11.84 -12.25 7.29
CA GLY A 79 11.28 -12.99 8.44
C GLY A 79 9.76 -13.22 8.45
N SER A 80 9.01 -12.78 7.43
CA SER A 80 7.56 -13.00 7.33
C SER A 80 7.21 -14.34 6.68
N SER A 81 6.09 -14.97 7.09
CA SER A 81 5.59 -16.19 6.46
C SER A 81 5.08 -15.90 5.04
N ARG A 82 5.09 -16.92 4.16
CA ARG A 82 4.58 -16.78 2.78
C ARG A 82 3.09 -16.41 2.75
N GLU A 83 2.31 -16.91 3.71
CA GLU A 83 0.91 -16.52 3.92
C GLU A 83 0.77 -15.03 4.28
N ALA A 84 1.61 -14.52 5.18
CA ALA A 84 1.63 -13.10 5.53
C ALA A 84 1.99 -12.24 4.31
N GLN A 85 2.97 -12.66 3.51
CA GLN A 85 3.33 -12.01 2.25
C GLN A 85 2.15 -11.98 1.27
N LEU A 86 1.40 -13.08 1.12
CA LEU A 86 0.21 -13.10 0.27
C LEU A 86 -0.87 -12.11 0.74
N ASN A 87 -1.07 -11.99 2.06
CA ASN A 87 -2.02 -11.04 2.64
C ASN A 87 -1.64 -9.57 2.40
N CYS A 88 -0.38 -9.25 2.12
CA CYS A 88 0.01 -7.87 1.79
C CYS A 88 -0.56 -7.43 0.44
N PHE A 89 -0.66 -8.36 -0.53
CA PHE A 89 -1.23 -8.08 -1.84
C PHE A 89 -2.73 -7.75 -1.77
N ASP A 90 -3.49 -8.35 -0.85
CA ASP A 90 -4.89 -7.96 -0.61
C ASP A 90 -4.99 -6.49 -0.19
N THR A 91 -4.15 -6.06 0.75
CA THR A 91 -4.06 -4.65 1.17
C THR A 91 -3.74 -3.74 0.00
N MET A 92 -2.76 -4.09 -0.83
CA MET A 92 -2.36 -3.27 -1.99
C MET A 92 -3.47 -3.16 -3.02
N PHE A 93 -4.14 -4.27 -3.38
CA PHE A 93 -5.20 -4.27 -4.40
C PHE A 93 -6.45 -3.50 -3.99
N ARG A 94 -6.63 -3.24 -2.69
CA ARG A 94 -7.69 -2.37 -2.19
C ARG A 94 -7.36 -0.88 -2.35
N GLY A 95 -6.11 -0.52 -2.61
CA GLY A 95 -5.67 0.86 -2.78
C GLY A 95 -6.08 1.50 -4.12
N PRO A 96 -6.16 2.84 -4.19
CA PRO A 96 -6.39 3.59 -5.42
C PRO A 96 -5.13 3.63 -6.31
N ILE A 97 -4.51 2.47 -6.54
CA ILE A 97 -3.30 2.33 -7.37
C ILE A 97 -3.65 2.37 -8.87
N PRO A 98 -2.79 3.01 -9.69
CA PRO A 98 -2.87 2.94 -11.15
C PRO A 98 -2.92 1.51 -11.69
N GLU A 99 -3.64 1.31 -12.80
CA GLU A 99 -3.91 -0.02 -13.36
C GLU A 99 -2.65 -0.73 -13.90
N ASP A 100 -1.73 0.04 -14.44
CA ASP A 100 -0.41 -0.43 -14.89
C ASP A 100 0.41 -1.01 -13.74
N LEU A 101 0.45 -0.32 -12.59
CA LEU A 101 1.13 -0.81 -11.39
C LEU A 101 0.41 -2.01 -10.77
N ARG A 102 -0.93 -2.02 -10.80
CA ARG A 102 -1.73 -3.16 -10.32
C ARG A 102 -1.39 -4.45 -11.07
N SER A 103 -1.16 -4.36 -12.37
CA SER A 103 -0.78 -5.50 -13.20
C SER A 103 0.60 -6.04 -12.82
N CYS A 104 1.56 -5.16 -12.51
CA CYS A 104 2.87 -5.56 -12.00
C CYS A 104 2.75 -6.29 -10.65
N HIS A 105 2.01 -5.72 -9.69
CA HIS A 105 1.81 -6.34 -8.37
C HIS A 105 1.07 -7.67 -8.45
N LEU A 106 0.20 -7.87 -9.45
CA LEU A 106 -0.45 -9.15 -9.69
C LEU A 106 0.56 -10.23 -10.13
N GLN A 107 1.54 -9.87 -10.96
CA GLN A 107 2.60 -10.82 -11.35
C GLN A 107 3.44 -11.21 -10.14
N ASP A 108 3.75 -10.25 -9.27
CA ASP A 108 4.47 -10.51 -8.01
C ASP A 108 3.65 -11.44 -7.10
N ALA A 109 2.35 -11.18 -6.92
CA ALA A 109 1.46 -12.02 -6.12
C ALA A 109 1.41 -13.47 -6.64
N VAL A 110 1.31 -13.65 -7.95
CA VAL A 110 1.31 -14.97 -8.59
C VAL A 110 2.63 -15.70 -8.38
N SER A 111 3.76 -14.98 -8.43
CA SER A 111 5.08 -15.55 -8.12
C SER A 111 5.14 -16.03 -6.67
N VAL A 112 4.69 -15.20 -5.72
CA VAL A 112 4.63 -15.55 -4.29
C VAL A 112 3.77 -16.78 -4.05
N PHE A 113 2.57 -16.80 -4.64
CA PHE A 113 1.63 -17.90 -4.54
C PHE A 113 2.19 -19.21 -5.12
N THR A 114 2.91 -19.12 -6.24
CA THR A 114 3.52 -20.30 -6.87
C THR A 114 4.57 -20.93 -5.94
N CYS A 115 5.43 -20.13 -5.32
CA CYS A 115 6.37 -20.66 -4.34
C CYS A 115 5.69 -21.23 -3.11
N TYR A 116 4.64 -20.58 -2.61
CA TYR A 116 3.85 -21.11 -1.49
C TYR A 116 3.36 -22.53 -1.79
N LEU A 117 2.77 -22.75 -2.97
CA LEU A 117 2.32 -24.08 -3.37
C LEU A 117 3.46 -25.10 -3.50
N LEU A 118 4.64 -24.67 -3.94
CA LEU A 118 5.81 -25.54 -4.04
C LEU A 118 6.34 -25.95 -2.67
N GLU A 119 6.29 -25.04 -1.69
CA GLU A 119 6.68 -25.28 -0.30
C GLU A 119 5.69 -26.22 0.40
N GLU A 120 4.39 -26.06 0.19
CA GLU A 120 3.34 -26.92 0.76
C GLU A 120 3.26 -28.32 0.11
N ALA A 121 3.86 -28.50 -1.07
CA ALA A 121 3.90 -29.77 -1.79
C ALA A 121 5.07 -30.69 -1.36
N GLN A 122 5.91 -30.26 -0.42
CA GLN A 122 7.07 -30.99 0.11
C GLN A 122 6.80 -31.64 1.46
#